data_AF-A0A453LBL9-F1
#
_entry.id   AF-A0A453LBL9-F1
#
_cell.length_a   1.000
_cell.length_b   1.000
_cell.length_c   1.000
_cell.angle_alpha   90.00
_cell.angle_beta   90.00
_cell.angle_gamma   90.00
#
_symmetry.space_group_name_H-M   'P 1'
#
loop_
_entity.id
_entity.type
_entity.pdbx_description
1 polymer ?
#
loop_
_entity_poly.entity_id
_entity_poly.type
_entity_poly.pdbx_seq_one_letter_code
_entity_poly.pdbx_strand_id
1 'polypeptide(L)'
;SSSICGTVQVFSMDDFEKSHIVEYNNQKGSWPSKSKVIWGWNDTDLYAGNRSKGIDIISVDVNDSGLSAQNSSCLRSEHMTCIPHQFSAHPYKAGYLACSSSSSNVFLWTST
;
A
#
# COMPACT_ATOMS: atom_id res chain seq x y z
N SER A 1 -11.16 4.66 21.52
CA SER A 1 -12.06 4.72 20.36
C SER A 1 -11.24 4.61 19.08
N SER A 2 -10.99 3.38 18.60
CA SER A 2 -10.18 3.12 17.40
C SER A 2 -11.00 3.39 16.14
N SER A 3 -10.95 4.62 15.64
CA SER A 3 -11.60 4.99 14.38
C SER A 3 -10.71 4.60 13.19
N ILE A 4 -10.84 3.34 12.76
CA ILE A 4 -10.38 2.80 11.46
C ILE A 4 -11.11 3.52 10.32
N CYS A 5 -10.43 3.87 9.22
CA CYS A 5 -11.08 4.39 8.01
C CYS A 5 -10.21 4.41 6.75
N GLY A 6 -9.87 3.23 6.24
CA GLY A 6 -9.48 3.00 4.85
C GLY A 6 -9.24 1.52 4.59
N THR A 7 -9.82 1.02 3.51
CA THR A 7 -9.79 -0.39 3.12
C THR A 7 -9.14 -0.55 1.75
N VAL A 8 -8.33 -1.59 1.60
CA VAL A 8 -7.98 -2.12 0.29
C VAL A 8 -8.84 -3.37 0.11
N GLN A 9 -9.65 -3.39 -0.94
CA GLN A 9 -10.36 -4.60 -1.35
C GLN A 9 -9.64 -5.18 -2.55
N VAL A 10 -9.17 -6.41 -2.41
CA VAL A 10 -8.58 -7.18 -3.51
C VAL A 10 -9.67 -8.10 -4.04
N PHE A 11 -9.85 -8.11 -5.36
CA PHE A 11 -10.82 -8.97 -6.05
C PHE A 11 -10.06 -10.04 -6.83
N SER A 12 -10.56 -11.27 -6.81
CA SER A 12 -10.11 -12.30 -7.75
C SER A 12 -10.74 -12.07 -9.12
N MET A 13 -9.96 -12.17 -10.19
CA MET A 13 -10.46 -12.04 -11.55
C MET A 13 -11.28 -13.26 -11.99
N ASP A 14 -10.95 -14.44 -11.46
CA ASP A 14 -11.63 -15.69 -11.80
C ASP A 14 -13.01 -15.80 -11.15
N ASP A 15 -13.24 -15.05 -10.07
CA ASP A 15 -14.50 -14.98 -9.36
C ASP A 15 -14.58 -13.68 -8.55
N PHE A 16 -15.29 -12.68 -9.06
CA PHE A 16 -15.43 -11.37 -8.41
C PHE A 16 -16.17 -11.42 -7.08
N GLU A 17 -16.90 -12.51 -6.79
CA GLU A 17 -17.51 -12.74 -5.47
C GLU A 17 -16.45 -13.09 -4.41
N LYS A 18 -15.30 -13.63 -4.85
CA LYS A 18 -14.13 -13.86 -3.99
C LYS A 18 -13.32 -12.57 -3.88
N SER A 19 -13.57 -11.82 -2.81
CA SER A 19 -12.79 -10.65 -2.45
C SER A 19 -12.31 -10.71 -1.01
N HIS A 20 -11.17 -10.08 -0.73
CA HIS A 20 -10.65 -9.93 0.62
C HIS A 20 -10.44 -8.46 0.93
N ILE A 21 -10.96 -8.02 2.08
CA ILE A 21 -10.85 -6.64 2.55
C ILE A 21 -9.74 -6.58 3.59
N VAL A 22 -8.77 -5.71 3.36
CA VAL A 22 -7.71 -5.40 4.33
C VAL A 22 -7.96 -4.01 4.89
N GLU A 23 -8.12 -3.97 6.19
CA GLU A 23 -8.09 -2.71 6.93
C GLU A 23 -6.64 -2.30 7.15
N TYR A 24 -6.33 -1.03 6.88
CA TYR A 24 -5.01 -0.46 7.14
C TYR A 24 -5.14 0.91 7.79
N ASN A 25 -4.06 1.38 8.42
CA ASN A 25 -4.12 2.44 9.42
C ASN A 25 -4.47 3.80 8.79
N ASN A 26 -5.75 4.15 8.84
CA ASN A 26 -6.29 5.39 8.34
C ASN A 26 -7.22 6.03 9.37
N GLN A 27 -6.78 7.10 10.01
CA GLN A 27 -7.66 7.96 10.79
C GLN A 27 -8.65 8.74 9.88
N LYS A 28 -9.85 9.05 10.39
CA LYS A 28 -10.86 9.84 9.67
C LYS A 28 -10.32 11.20 9.21
N GLY A 29 -10.63 11.57 7.96
CA GLY A 29 -10.35 12.87 7.37
C GLY A 29 -10.46 12.82 5.83
N SER A 30 -10.65 13.97 5.19
CA SER A 30 -10.67 14.05 3.72
C SER A 30 -9.35 13.52 3.15
N TRP A 31 -9.43 12.57 2.21
CA TRP A 31 -8.30 12.05 1.46
C TRP A 31 -7.97 13.01 0.30
N PRO A 32 -6.70 13.27 -0.03
CA PRO A 32 -6.39 13.78 -1.36
C PRO A 32 -6.80 12.71 -2.38
N SER A 33 -7.71 13.08 -3.30
CA SER A 33 -8.61 12.18 -4.03
C SER A 33 -8.01 11.22 -5.08
N LYS A 34 -6.79 10.71 -4.90
CA LYS A 34 -6.22 9.68 -5.79
C LYS A 34 -5.45 8.65 -4.96
N SER A 35 -6.13 7.61 -4.49
CA SER A 35 -5.50 6.41 -3.93
C SER A 35 -4.59 5.77 -4.99
N LYS A 36 -3.36 5.42 -4.64
CA LYS A 36 -2.43 4.73 -5.56
C LYS A 36 -1.70 3.60 -4.85
N VAL A 37 -2.46 2.58 -4.49
CA VAL A 37 -1.86 1.28 -4.18
C VAL A 37 -1.20 0.77 -5.47
N ILE A 38 0.02 0.24 -5.39
CA ILE A 38 0.69 -0.41 -6.53
C ILE A 38 1.19 -1.79 -6.15
N TRP A 39 1.35 -2.66 -7.14
CA TRP A 39 2.08 -3.90 -6.99
C TRP A 39 3.56 -3.65 -6.72
N GLY A 40 4.11 -4.46 -5.82
CA GLY A 40 5.52 -4.67 -5.69
C GLY A 40 6.05 -5.64 -6.75
N TRP A 41 7.36 -5.86 -6.69
CA TRP A 41 8.07 -6.67 -7.68
C TRP A 41 7.84 -8.18 -7.56
N ASN A 42 7.35 -8.63 -6.41
CA ASN A 42 7.22 -10.05 -6.09
C ASN A 42 5.84 -10.62 -6.44
N ASP A 43 4.98 -9.84 -7.11
CA ASP A 43 3.61 -10.20 -7.47
C ASP A 43 2.71 -10.65 -6.29
N THR A 44 3.20 -10.51 -5.06
CA THR A 44 2.49 -10.90 -3.83
C THR A 44 2.31 -9.73 -2.89
N ASP A 45 3.02 -8.61 -3.04
CA ASP A 45 2.88 -7.46 -2.16
C ASP A 45 2.29 -6.24 -2.87
N LEU A 46 1.45 -5.52 -2.14
CA LEU A 46 0.93 -4.21 -2.50
C LEU A 46 1.52 -3.14 -1.58
N TYR A 47 1.88 -1.99 -2.14
CA TYR A 47 2.34 -0.83 -1.38
C TYR A 47 1.24 0.22 -1.25
N ALA A 48 0.90 0.60 -0.03
CA ALA A 48 -0.16 1.57 0.26
C ALA A 48 0.35 2.66 1.21
N GLY A 49 0.20 3.94 0.84
CA GLY A 49 0.50 5.04 1.75
C GLY A 49 -0.51 5.12 2.90
N ASN A 50 -0.03 5.39 4.12
CA ASN A 50 -0.88 5.47 5.31
C ASN A 50 -0.82 6.85 6.00
N ARG A 51 -1.78 7.14 6.88
CA ARG A 51 -1.86 8.43 7.60
C ARG A 51 -0.79 8.61 8.67
N SER A 52 -0.13 7.54 9.09
CA SER A 52 1.07 7.61 9.93
C SER A 52 2.31 8.03 9.15
N LYS A 53 2.16 8.48 7.88
CA LYS A 53 3.24 8.93 7.00
C LYS A 53 4.22 7.81 6.69
N GLY A 54 3.72 6.57 6.65
CA GLY A 54 4.44 5.39 6.23
C GLY A 54 3.85 4.78 4.97
N ILE A 55 4.43 3.66 4.56
CA ILE A 55 3.96 2.81 3.47
C ILE A 55 3.67 1.44 4.07
N ASP A 56 2.40 1.06 4.12
CA ASP A 56 1.98 -0.29 4.48
C ASP A 56 2.28 -1.25 3.33
N ILE A 57 2.78 -2.44 3.67
CA ILE A 57 2.96 -3.57 2.77
C ILE A 57 1.80 -4.53 3.05
N ILE A 58 0.97 -4.75 2.03
CA ILE A 58 -0.16 -5.66 2.09
C ILE A 58 0.20 -6.89 1.26
N SER A 59 0.46 -8.00 1.94
CA SER A 59 0.75 -9.27 1.28
C SER A 59 -0.55 -9.94 0.87
N VAL A 60 -0.59 -10.40 -0.37
CA VAL A 60 -1.70 -11.05 -1.06
C VAL A 60 -1.27 -12.48 -1.36
N ASP A 61 -2.09 -13.44 -0.94
CA ASP A 61 -1.92 -14.86 -1.27
C ASP A 61 -3.15 -15.33 -2.05
N VAL A 62 -2.88 -15.92 -3.21
CA VAL A 62 -3.89 -16.51 -4.10
C VAL A 62 -3.56 -17.97 -4.26
N ASN A 63 -4.41 -18.83 -3.70
CA ASN A 63 -4.24 -20.27 -3.76
C ASN A 63 -5.58 -20.97 -4.02
N ASP A 64 -5.57 -22.31 -4.12
CA ASP A 64 -6.77 -23.11 -4.40
C ASP A 64 -7.90 -22.89 -3.38
N SER A 65 -7.57 -22.48 -2.14
CA SER A 65 -8.54 -22.20 -1.07
C SER A 65 -9.14 -20.79 -1.13
N GLY A 66 -8.59 -19.90 -1.96
CA GLY A 66 -9.14 -18.58 -2.22
C GLY A 66 -8.10 -17.46 -2.23
N LEU A 67 -8.61 -16.24 -2.06
CA LEU A 67 -7.84 -15.00 -2.00
C LEU A 67 -7.77 -14.53 -0.54
N SER A 68 -6.56 -14.31 -0.04
CA SER A 68 -6.34 -13.67 1.25
C SER A 68 -5.39 -12.50 1.12
N ALA A 69 -5.58 -11.48 1.95
CA ALA A 69 -4.67 -10.35 1.99
C ALA A 69 -4.51 -9.86 3.43
N GLN A 70 -3.31 -9.47 3.82
CA GLN A 70 -2.99 -9.02 5.17
C GLN A 70 -1.93 -7.93 5.16
N ASN A 71 -2.05 -6.97 6.08
CA ASN A 71 -1.00 -5.99 6.31
C ASN A 71 0.18 -6.67 7.00
N SER A 72 1.28 -6.88 6.28
CA SER A 72 2.44 -7.62 6.76
C SER A 72 3.44 -6.74 7.49
N SER A 73 3.63 -5.51 7.04
CA SER A 73 4.61 -4.59 7.62
C SER A 73 4.40 -3.13 7.18
N CYS A 74 5.18 -2.21 7.74
CA CYS A 74 5.08 -0.78 7.46
C CYS A 74 6.46 -0.13 7.34
N LEU A 75 6.76 0.44 6.17
CA LEU A 75 7.97 1.24 5.93
C LEU A 75 7.80 2.64 6.54
N ARG A 76 8.77 3.07 7.34
CA ARG A 76 8.75 4.36 8.06
C ARG A 76 10.10 5.06 7.99
N SER A 77 10.05 6.38 7.91
CA SER A 77 11.22 7.24 7.92
C SER A 77 10.86 8.56 8.61
N GLU A 78 11.77 9.10 9.41
CA GLU A 78 11.61 10.43 10.03
C GLU A 78 11.54 11.55 8.98
N HIS A 79 12.10 11.34 7.79
CA HIS A 79 12.06 12.29 6.69
C HIS A 79 10.72 12.29 5.95
N MET A 80 9.92 11.23 6.09
CA MET A 80 8.58 11.14 5.51
C MET A 80 7.60 11.92 6.39
N THR A 81 7.58 13.24 6.23
CA THR A 81 6.78 14.15 7.08
C THR A 81 5.34 14.32 6.60
N CYS A 82 5.02 13.83 5.39
CA CYS A 82 3.70 13.88 4.76
C CYS A 82 3.27 12.51 4.25
N ILE A 83 1.96 12.34 4.00
CA ILE A 83 1.39 11.07 3.53
C ILE A 83 1.90 10.79 2.10
N PRO A 84 2.52 9.63 1.84
CA PRO A 84 2.89 9.22 0.49
C PRO A 84 1.62 8.85 -0.30
N HIS A 85 1.49 9.34 -1.53
CA HIS A 85 0.22 9.21 -2.28
C HIS A 85 0.39 8.83 -3.76
N GLN A 86 1.58 8.93 -4.34
CA GLN A 86 1.85 8.45 -5.69
C GLN A 86 3.10 7.62 -5.70
N PHE A 87 2.99 6.41 -6.23
CA PHE A 87 4.02 5.39 -6.17
C PHE A 87 4.45 4.97 -7.57
N SER A 88 5.68 4.52 -7.71
CA SER A 88 6.22 3.87 -8.90
C SER A 88 7.33 2.91 -8.48
N ALA A 89 7.13 1.62 -8.77
CA ALA A 89 8.20 0.63 -8.70
C ALA A 89 9.14 0.81 -9.92
N HIS A 90 10.44 0.68 -9.71
CA HIS A 90 11.39 0.81 -10.83
C HIS A 90 11.26 -0.40 -11.78
N PRO A 91 11.11 -0.23 -13.10
CA PRO A 91 10.78 -1.33 -14.03
C PRO A 91 11.88 -2.37 -14.22
N TYR A 92 13.11 -2.08 -13.81
CA TYR A 92 14.28 -2.98 -13.97
C TYR A 92 15.09 -3.23 -12.68
N LYS A 93 14.65 -2.71 -11.53
CA LYS A 93 15.41 -2.82 -10.27
C LYS A 93 14.48 -3.26 -9.17
N ALA A 94 14.53 -4.55 -8.84
CA ALA A 94 13.79 -5.10 -7.72
C ALA A 94 14.17 -4.39 -6.42
N GLY A 95 13.19 -4.17 -5.55
CA GLY A 95 13.37 -3.47 -4.27
C GLY A 95 13.44 -1.94 -4.36
N TYR A 96 13.26 -1.33 -5.54
CA TYR A 96 13.25 0.13 -5.72
C TYR A 96 11.82 0.64 -5.85
N LEU A 97 11.41 1.49 -4.90
CA LEU A 97 10.09 2.12 -4.84
C LEU A 97 10.25 3.63 -4.69
N ALA A 98 9.80 4.38 -5.69
CA ALA A 98 9.69 5.84 -5.60
C ALA A 98 8.28 6.22 -5.16
N CYS A 99 8.17 7.21 -4.27
CA CYS A 99 6.88 7.82 -3.96
C CYS A 99 6.96 9.33 -3.74
N SER A 100 5.88 10.05 -4.06
CA SER A 100 5.73 11.46 -3.74
C SER A 100 4.74 11.70 -2.61
N SER A 101 4.94 12.81 -1.90
CA SER A 101 4.07 13.28 -0.81
C SER A 101 3.48 14.66 -1.13
N SER A 102 2.50 15.09 -0.34
CA SER A 102 1.87 16.41 -0.52
C SER A 102 2.83 17.60 -0.29
N SER A 103 4.03 17.38 0.25
CA SER A 103 5.06 18.42 0.41
C SER A 103 5.94 18.61 -0.82
N SER A 104 5.59 18.03 -1.97
CA SER A 104 6.40 18.04 -3.21
C SER A 104 7.73 17.29 -3.12
N ASN A 105 7.98 16.56 -2.02
CA ASN A 105 9.15 15.70 -1.89
C ASN A 105 8.94 14.38 -2.63
N VAL A 106 10.02 13.88 -3.23
CA VAL A 106 10.10 12.53 -3.79
C VAL A 106 11.04 11.70 -2.92
N PHE A 107 10.59 10.54 -2.50
CA PHE A 107 11.35 9.60 -1.67
C PHE A 107 11.64 8.36 -2.49
N LEU A 108 12.85 7.84 -2.36
CA LEU A 108 13.27 6.57 -2.95
C LEU A 108 13.56 5.58 -1.82
N TRP A 109 12.83 4.47 -1.84
CA TRP A 109 13.06 3.32 -0.96
C TRP A 109 13.83 2.26 -1.72
N THR A 110 14.88 1.75 -1.10
CA THR A 110 15.71 0.67 -1.65
C THR A 110 15.86 -0.42 -0.60
N SER A 111 15.49 -1.66 -0.95
CA SER A 111 15.94 -2.83 -0.19
C SER A 111 17.26 -3.31 -0.78
N THR A 112 18.32 -3.34 0.03
CA THR A 112 19.59 -3.99 -0.31
C THR A 112 19.56 -5.46 0.04
#